data_AF-A0A6L2Q0N4-F1
#
_entry.id   AF-A0A6L2Q0N4-F1
#
_cell.length_a   1.000
_cell.length_b   1.000
_cell.length_c   1.000
_cell.angle_alpha   90.00
_cell.angle_beta   90.00
_cell.angle_gamma   90.00
#
_symmetry.space_group_name_H-M   'P 1'
#
loop_
_entity.id
_entity.type
_entity.pdbx_description
1 polymer ?
#
loop_
_entity_poly.entity_id
_entity_poly.type
_entity_poly.pdbx_seq_one_letter_code
_entity_poly.pdbx_strand_id
1 'polypeptide(L)'
;MCGTNNILIEFLVAKKESIRNIHKCLCNVYGSAMVNRSTAGHWARRMTASKWERQEHHDLPRSGCPVTAVSPEIKQCSDAIIHEDRCITT
;
A
#
# COMPACT_ATOMS: atom_id res chain seq x y z
N MET A 1 -6.16 -0.57 -9.24
CA MET A 1 -5.45 -0.38 -10.51
C MET A 1 -4.58 -1.62 -10.71
N CYS A 2 -4.75 -2.34 -11.82
CA CYS A 2 -4.07 -3.62 -12.08
C CYS A 2 -2.54 -3.45 -12.08
N GLY A 3 -1.82 -4.42 -11.50
CA GLY A 3 -0.47 -4.25 -10.92
C GLY A 3 0.69 -3.87 -11.85
N THR A 4 0.54 -3.85 -13.17
CA THR A 4 1.65 -3.51 -14.10
C THR A 4 1.95 -2.01 -14.15
N ASN A 5 0.94 -1.16 -13.96
CA ASN A 5 1.10 0.29 -14.06
C ASN A 5 1.94 0.89 -12.91
N ASN A 6 1.97 0.19 -11.77
CA ASN A 6 2.75 0.62 -10.60
C ASN A 6 4.26 0.46 -10.82
N ILE A 7 4.71 -0.59 -11.51
CA ILE A 7 6.14 -0.91 -11.62
C ILE A 7 6.90 0.17 -12.40
N LEU A 8 6.34 0.64 -13.53
CA LEU A 8 6.99 1.66 -14.35
C LEU A 8 7.11 3.00 -13.61
N ILE A 9 6.04 3.41 -12.92
CA ILE A 9 6.00 4.66 -12.16
C ILE A 9 6.98 4.57 -10.98
N GLU A 10 7.00 3.44 -10.29
CA GLU A 10 7.92 3.19 -9.18
C GLU A 10 9.39 3.24 -9.63
N PHE A 11 9.71 2.65 -10.78
CA PHE A 11 11.04 2.71 -11.38
C PHE A 11 11.47 4.13 -11.74
N LEU A 12 10.59 4.90 -12.39
CA LEU A 12 10.89 6.27 -12.81
C LEU A 12 11.03 7.22 -11.60
N VAL A 13 10.19 7.05 -10.57
CA VAL A 13 10.30 7.80 -9.32
C VAL A 13 11.59 7.44 -8.59
N ALA A 14 11.99 6.17 -8.56
CA ALA A 14 13.25 5.73 -7.95
C ALA A 14 14.48 6.32 -8.66
N LYS A 15 14.42 6.48 -10.00
CA LYS A 15 15.43 7.18 -10.80
C LYS A 15 15.44 8.70 -10.61
N LYS A 16 14.54 9.26 -9.79
CA LYS A 16 14.35 10.71 -9.59
C LYS A 16 14.07 11.46 -10.89
N GLU A 17 13.37 10.81 -11.83
CA GLU A 17 12.98 11.44 -13.09
C GLU A 17 12.02 12.60 -12.86
N SER A 18 12.11 13.63 -13.71
CA SER A 18 11.19 14.76 -13.64
C SER A 18 9.76 14.33 -14.01
N ILE A 19 8.74 15.01 -13.47
CA ILE A 19 7.32 14.75 -13.83
C ILE A 19 7.09 14.86 -15.34
N ARG A 20 7.84 15.72 -16.03
CA ARG A 20 7.79 15.85 -17.50
C ARG A 20 8.26 14.57 -18.20
N ASN A 21 9.35 13.97 -17.72
CA ASN A 21 9.88 12.73 -18.28
C ASN A 21 8.97 11.54 -17.95
N ILE A 22 8.45 11.49 -16.72
CA ILE A 22 7.46 10.49 -16.30
C ILE A 22 6.22 10.56 -17.20
N HIS A 23 5.69 11.76 -17.44
CA HIS A 23 4.55 11.96 -18.33
C HIS A 23 4.84 11.50 -19.77
N LYS A 24 6.00 11.85 -20.34
CA LYS A 24 6.41 11.38 -21.67
C LYS A 24 6.50 9.85 -21.75
N CYS A 25 7.14 9.20 -20.77
CA CYS A 25 7.24 7.75 -20.73
C CYS A 25 5.86 7.08 -20.63
N LEU A 26 4.97 7.62 -19.78
CA LEU A 26 3.62 7.11 -19.66
C LEU A 26 2.80 7.30 -20.94
N CYS A 27 2.93 8.44 -21.62
CA CYS A 27 2.27 8.66 -22.92
C CYS A 27 2.78 7.70 -24.01
N ASN A 28 4.06 7.33 -23.99
CA ASN A 28 4.60 6.37 -24.94
C ASN A 28 4.05 4.95 -24.73
N VAL A 29 3.77 4.56 -23.49
CA VAL A 29 3.29 3.20 -23.15
C VAL A 29 1.76 3.10 -23.28
N TYR A 30 1.03 4.09 -22.78
CA TYR A 30 -0.44 4.06 -22.66
C TYR A 30 -1.15 4.92 -23.71
N GLY A 31 -0.41 5.69 -24.51
CA GLY A 31 -0.97 6.67 -25.43
C GLY A 31 -1.23 8.04 -24.77
N SER A 32 -1.11 9.10 -25.56
CA SER A 32 -1.26 10.49 -25.08
C SER A 32 -2.67 10.84 -24.60
N ALA A 33 -3.69 10.11 -25.05
CA ALA A 33 -5.09 10.33 -24.67
C ALA A 33 -5.42 9.82 -23.25
N MET A 34 -4.63 8.87 -22.72
CA MET A 34 -4.93 8.24 -21.42
C MET A 34 -4.27 8.93 -20.23
N VAL A 35 -3.13 9.59 -20.43
CA VAL A 35 -2.33 10.10 -19.31
C VAL A 35 -2.09 11.59 -19.46
N ASN A 36 -2.76 12.37 -18.62
CA ASN A 36 -2.54 13.80 -18.49
C ASN A 36 -1.38 14.05 -17.52
N ARG A 37 -0.71 15.21 -17.66
CA ARG A 37 0.43 15.58 -16.80
C ARG A 37 0.05 15.63 -15.32
N SER A 38 -1.16 16.06 -15.01
CA SER A 38 -1.72 16.10 -13.65
C SER A 38 -1.86 14.69 -13.07
N THR A 39 -2.34 13.75 -13.88
CA THR A 39 -2.49 12.34 -13.51
C THR A 39 -1.13 11.71 -13.21
N ALA A 40 -0.13 11.94 -14.08
CA ALA A 40 1.23 11.47 -13.87
C ALA A 40 1.84 12.05 -12.57
N GLY A 41 1.62 13.34 -12.30
CA GLY A 41 2.07 13.99 -11.06
C GLY A 41 1.38 13.42 -9.81
N HIS A 42 0.07 13.16 -9.89
CA HIS A 42 -0.68 12.54 -8.80
C HIS A 42 -0.14 11.13 -8.48
N TRP A 43 0.09 10.29 -9.50
CA TRP A 43 0.64 8.95 -9.30
C TRP A 43 2.06 8.97 -8.75
N ALA A 44 2.93 9.86 -9.25
CA ALA A 44 4.29 10.00 -8.74
C ALA A 44 4.30 10.38 -7.25
N ARG A 45 3.47 11.35 -6.84
CA ARG A 45 3.34 11.75 -5.43
C ARG A 45 2.81 10.62 -4.56
N ARG A 46 1.78 9.92 -5.03
CA ARG A 46 1.19 8.78 -4.31
C ARG A 46 2.19 7.65 -4.13
N MET A 47 3.05 7.40 -5.11
CA MET A 47 4.11 6.40 -4.99
C MET A 47 5.13 6.76 -3.91
N THR A 48 5.58 8.01 -3.88
CA THR A 48 6.49 8.48 -2.83
C THR A 48 5.85 8.40 -1.44
N ALA A 49 4.57 8.78 -1.30
CA ALA A 49 3.82 8.65 -0.05
C ALA A 49 3.60 7.19 0.36
N SER A 50 3.27 6.30 -0.58
CA SER A 50 3.07 4.88 -0.28
C SER A 50 4.37 4.14 0.09
N LYS A 51 5.53 4.61 -0.38
CA LYS A 51 6.83 4.11 0.09
C LYS A 51 7.13 4.54 1.52
N TRP A 52 6.70 5.76 1.89
CA TRP A 52 6.75 6.23 3.27
C TRP A 52 5.81 5.44 4.18
N GLU A 53 4.56 5.20 3.74
CA GLU A 53 3.57 4.43 4.51
C GLU A 53 3.92 2.93 4.63
N ARG A 54 4.61 2.34 3.63
CA ARG A 54 5.12 0.96 3.75
C ARG A 54 6.19 0.79 4.82
N GLN A 55 6.78 1.87 5.32
CA GLN A 55 7.89 1.79 6.26
C GLN A 55 7.44 1.67 7.71
N GLU A 56 6.21 2.06 8.07
CA GLU A 56 5.67 1.87 9.43
C GLU A 56 4.14 1.73 9.40
N HIS A 57 3.64 0.53 9.08
CA HIS A 57 2.25 0.17 9.34
C HIS A 57 2.22 -0.65 10.63
N HIS A 58 2.36 0.02 11.77
CA HIS A 58 1.97 -0.60 13.03
C HIS A 58 0.45 -0.58 13.10
N ASP A 59 -0.15 -1.75 13.36
CA ASP A 59 -1.57 -1.82 13.68
C ASP A 59 -1.84 -0.95 14.90
N LEU A 60 -2.43 0.22 14.68
CA LEU A 60 -2.88 1.08 15.76
C LEU A 60 -3.98 0.34 16.53
N PRO A 61 -4.00 0.42 17.88
CA PRO A 61 -5.08 -0.16 18.66
C PRO A 61 -6.40 0.44 18.18
N ARG A 62 -7.29 -0.42 17.66
CA ARG A 62 -8.59 -0.01 17.15
C ARG A 62 -9.38 0.63 18.30
N SER A 63 -9.78 1.89 18.13
CA SER A 63 -10.49 2.71 19.13
C SER A 63 -11.92 2.24 19.44
N GLY A 64 -12.27 1.00 19.11
CA GLY A 64 -13.56 0.37 19.39
C GLY A 64 -13.45 -0.99 20.08
N CYS A 65 -12.25 -1.45 20.45
CA CYS A 65 -12.13 -2.67 21.23
C CYS A 65 -12.53 -2.38 22.69
N PRO A 66 -13.52 -3.11 23.26
CA PRO A 66 -13.80 -3.01 24.68
C PRO A 66 -12.55 -3.38 25.48
N VAL A 67 -12.31 -2.71 26.61
CA VAL A 67 -11.11 -2.91 27.47
C VAL A 67 -10.91 -4.39 27.83
N THR A 68 -12.01 -5.14 27.93
CA THR A 68 -12.02 -6.58 28.19
C THR A 68 -11.41 -7.41 27.06
N ALA A 69 -11.51 -6.99 25.80
CA ALA A 69 -10.92 -7.68 24.65
C ALA A 69 -9.38 -7.62 24.64
N VAL A 70 -8.78 -6.73 25.44
CA VAL A 70 -7.32 -6.61 25.58
C VAL A 70 -6.80 -7.36 26.82
N SER A 71 -7.70 -7.89 27.66
CA SER A 71 -7.34 -8.69 28.84
C SER A 71 -6.50 -9.90 28.40
N PRO A 72 -5.39 -10.21 29.11
CA PRO A 72 -4.53 -11.34 28.76
C PRO A 72 -5.28 -12.67 28.73
N GLU A 73 -6.29 -12.82 29.57
CA GLU A 73 -7.14 -14.02 29.65
C GLU A 73 -7.99 -14.20 28.38
N ILE A 74 -8.58 -13.11 27.87
CA ILE A 74 -9.40 -13.14 26.66
C ILE A 74 -8.53 -13.37 25.43
N LYS A 75 -7.32 -12.80 25.39
CA LYS A 75 -6.34 -13.07 24.32
C LYS A 75 -5.92 -14.53 24.29
N GLN A 76 -5.60 -15.13 25.44
CA GLN A 76 -5.25 -16.55 25.52
C GLN A 76 -6.41 -17.45 25.08
N CYS A 77 -7.64 -17.13 25.47
CA CYS A 77 -8.82 -17.86 25.00
C CYS A 77 -9.00 -17.73 23.48
N SER A 78 -8.86 -16.53 22.91
CA SER A 78 -8.97 -16.35 21.46
C SER A 78 -7.87 -17.10 20.71
N ASP A 79 -6.62 -17.04 21.20
CA ASP A 79 -5.49 -17.72 20.58
C ASP A 79 -5.67 -19.25 20.62
N ALA A 80 -6.19 -19.79 21.72
CA ALA A 80 -6.52 -21.21 21.84
C ALA A 80 -7.60 -21.64 20.84
N ILE A 81 -8.69 -20.86 20.70
CA ILE A 81 -9.76 -21.11 19.73
C ILE A 81 -9.22 -21.07 18.30
N ILE A 82 -8.41 -20.05 17.97
CA ILE A 82 -7.80 -19.90 16.64
C ILE A 82 -6.86 -21.08 16.32
N HIS A 83 -6.09 -21.54 17.31
CA HIS A 83 -5.17 -22.66 17.16
C HIS A 83 -5.92 -24.00 17.00
N GLU A 84 -7.08 -24.15 17.65
CA GLU A 84 -7.92 -25.35 17.53
C GLU A 84 -8.72 -25.38 16.22
N ASP A 85 -9.11 -24.22 15.68
CA ASP A 85 -9.89 -24.08 14.42
C ASP A 85 -9.06 -24.32 13.13
N ARG A 86 -7.81 -24.79 13.26
CA ARG A 86 -6.91 -25.24 12.17
C ARG A 86 -6.63 -24.24 11.04
N CYS A 87 -7.04 -22.97 11.12
CA CYS A 87 -6.76 -21.98 10.08
C CYS A 87 -5.35 -21.37 10.13
N ILE A 88 -4.43 -21.97 10.92
CA ILE A 88 -3.01 -21.65 10.89
C ILE A 88 -2.22 -22.97 10.85
N THR A 89 -2.04 -23.52 9.64
CA THR A 89 -0.93 -24.44 9.39
C THR A 89 0.36 -23.61 9.34
N THR A 90 1.30 -24.00 10.20
CA THR A 90 2.68 -23.53 10.30
C THR A 90 3.40 -23.46 8.96
#